data_AF-A0A0F8YUY4-F1
#
_entry.id   AF-A0A0F8YUY4-F1
#
_cell.length_a   1.000
_cell.length_b   1.000
_cell.length_c   1.000
_cell.angle_alpha   90.00
_cell.angle_beta   90.00
_cell.angle_gamma   90.00
#
_symmetry.space_group_name_H-M   'P 1'
#
loop_
_entity.id
_entity.type
_entity.pdbx_description
1 polymer ?
#
loop_
_entity_poly.entity_id
_entity_poly.type
_entity_poly.pdbx_seq_one_letter_code
_entity_poly.pdbx_strand_id
1 'polypeptide(L)'
;MQFDLDDFSASLATGELSGSDMKYYLNLYTDEAIEIPVTYSVYVYPISQSWEMGDGKRADIPETTTGVSWTLRDGVTISGVTGSAWDSGSAGGPGGAAYFSGTLAESTKWEASQSFKYQTTDLHIDVTNIVEGWFSGSISNFGFLIKRGNTA
;
A
#
# COMPACT_ATOMS: atom_id res chain seq x y z
N MET A 1 -4.67 3.13 -0.14
CA MET A 1 -6.03 2.98 0.42
C MET A 1 -5.91 2.50 1.86
N GLN A 2 -6.46 3.23 2.83
CA GLN A 2 -6.49 2.81 4.24
C GLN A 2 -7.68 1.88 4.47
N PHE A 3 -7.48 0.80 5.23
CA PHE A 3 -8.53 -0.17 5.55
C PHE A 3 -9.08 0.10 6.95
N ASP A 4 -10.40 0.09 7.10
CA ASP A 4 -11.03 0.09 8.41
C ASP A 4 -10.90 -1.31 9.02
N LEU A 5 -10.34 -1.37 10.23
CA LEU A 5 -10.08 -2.60 10.96
C LEU A 5 -10.78 -2.62 12.33
N ASP A 6 -11.61 -1.61 12.64
CA ASP A 6 -12.14 -1.40 13.98
C ASP A 6 -13.06 -2.56 14.40
N ASP A 7 -14.03 -2.90 13.56
CA ASP A 7 -14.96 -4.02 13.78
C ASP A 7 -14.22 -5.36 13.93
N PHE A 8 -13.17 -5.57 13.12
CA PHE A 8 -12.39 -6.80 13.17
C PHE A 8 -11.53 -6.88 14.43
N SER A 9 -10.91 -5.77 14.83
CA SER A 9 -10.11 -5.68 16.06
C SER A 9 -10.97 -5.96 17.30
N ALA A 10 -12.22 -5.50 17.29
CA ALA A 10 -13.19 -5.80 18.34
C ALA A 10 -13.50 -7.30 18.40
N SER A 11 -13.78 -7.96 17.26
CA SER A 11 -14.03 -9.40 17.22
C SER A 11 -12.81 -10.26 17.57
N LEU A 12 -11.59 -9.78 17.32
CA LEU A 12 -10.35 -10.43 17.78
C LEU A 12 -10.20 -10.31 19.31
N ALA A 13 -10.53 -9.15 19.87
CA ALA A 13 -10.45 -8.88 21.31
C ALA A 13 -11.53 -9.65 22.12
N THR A 14 -12.72 -9.84 21.56
CA THR A 14 -13.79 -10.64 22.17
C THR A 14 -13.57 -12.15 22.04
N GLY A 15 -12.63 -12.57 21.18
CA GLY A 15 -12.34 -13.98 20.90
C GLY A 15 -13.37 -14.66 19.99
N GLU A 16 -14.25 -13.89 19.34
CA GLU A 16 -15.17 -14.40 18.31
C GLU A 16 -14.40 -14.85 17.06
N LEU A 17 -13.33 -14.14 16.74
CA LEU A 17 -12.34 -14.52 15.74
C LEU A 17 -11.04 -14.87 16.48
N SER A 18 -10.80 -16.16 16.71
CA SER A 18 -9.59 -16.62 17.40
C SER A 18 -8.97 -17.81 16.66
N GLY A 19 -7.68 -17.72 16.34
CA GLY A 19 -6.91 -18.81 15.77
C GLY A 19 -5.47 -18.40 15.52
N SER A 20 -4.51 -19.26 15.84
CA SER A 20 -3.08 -19.02 15.54
C SER A 20 -2.77 -19.02 14.05
N ASP A 21 -3.70 -19.53 13.23
CA ASP A 21 -3.49 -19.79 11.80
C ASP A 21 -4.35 -18.87 10.91
N MET A 22 -4.81 -17.74 11.46
CA MET A 22 -5.58 -16.76 10.70
C MET A 22 -4.73 -16.19 9.57
N LYS A 23 -5.33 -16.11 8.38
CA LYS A 23 -4.68 -15.60 7.17
C LYS A 23 -5.46 -14.45 6.58
N TYR A 24 -4.74 -13.42 6.17
CA TYR A 24 -5.29 -12.21 5.57
C TYR A 24 -4.78 -12.09 4.14
N TYR A 25 -5.71 -11.86 3.20
CA TYR A 25 -5.38 -11.81 1.78
C TYR A 25 -5.80 -10.48 1.16
N LEU A 26 -4.89 -9.88 0.40
CA LEU A 26 -5.20 -8.77 -0.49
C LEU A 26 -5.59 -9.32 -1.86
N ASN A 27 -6.84 -9.07 -2.24
CA ASN A 27 -7.40 -9.46 -3.54
C ASN A 27 -7.51 -8.23 -4.45
N LEU A 28 -6.85 -8.26 -5.61
CA LEU A 28 -7.05 -7.26 -6.66
C LEU A 28 -7.42 -7.96 -7.95
N TYR A 29 -8.56 -7.58 -8.50
CA TYR A 29 -9.05 -8.11 -9.76
C TYR A 29 -8.62 -7.19 -10.90
N THR A 30 -8.13 -7.81 -11.96
CA THR A 30 -7.64 -7.10 -13.14
C THR A 30 -8.83 -6.67 -13.97
N ASP A 31 -8.91 -5.38 -14.28
CA ASP A 31 -9.89 -4.89 -15.25
C ASP A 31 -9.35 -5.07 -16.69
N GLU A 32 -8.13 -4.61 -16.94
CA GLU A 32 -7.45 -4.71 -18.23
C GLU A 32 -5.95 -4.99 -18.05
N ALA A 33 -5.39 -5.86 -18.89
CA ALA A 33 -3.95 -6.13 -18.94
C ALA A 33 -3.45 -6.18 -20.38
N ILE A 34 -2.57 -5.24 -20.73
CA ILE A 34 -1.96 -5.11 -22.06
C ILE A 34 -0.44 -5.22 -21.91
N GLU A 35 0.23 -5.95 -22.81
CA GLU A 35 1.69 -6.07 -22.89
C GLU A 35 2.37 -6.51 -21.58
N ILE A 36 1.69 -7.33 -20.78
CA ILE A 36 2.26 -7.88 -19.54
C ILE A 36 3.39 -8.87 -19.85
N PRO A 37 4.55 -8.77 -19.16
CA PRO A 37 5.64 -9.72 -19.31
C PRO A 37 5.21 -11.16 -19.04
N VAL A 38 5.88 -12.11 -19.67
CA VAL A 38 5.64 -13.55 -19.46
C VAL A 38 5.87 -13.97 -18.01
N THR A 39 6.84 -13.35 -17.36
CA THR A 39 7.15 -13.54 -15.94
C THR A 39 7.34 -12.17 -15.29
N TYR A 40 6.60 -11.92 -14.23
CA TYR A 40 6.73 -10.70 -13.42
C TYR A 40 6.37 -11.02 -11.97
N SER A 41 6.77 -10.14 -11.05
CA SER A 41 6.39 -10.23 -9.64
C SER A 41 5.76 -8.93 -9.19
N VAL A 42 4.79 -9.01 -8.29
CA VAL A 42 4.18 -7.87 -7.63
C VAL A 42 4.50 -7.97 -6.15
N TYR A 43 4.90 -6.84 -5.59
CA TYR A 43 5.25 -6.68 -4.19
C TYR A 43 4.26 -5.72 -3.52
N VAL A 44 3.98 -5.99 -2.25
CA VAL A 44 3.07 -5.23 -1.40
C VAL A 44 3.82 -4.84 -0.13
N TYR A 45 3.80 -3.55 0.18
CA TYR A 45 4.45 -2.98 1.38
C TYR A 45 3.45 -2.11 2.13
N PRO A 46 3.49 -2.02 3.47
CA PRO A 46 2.70 -1.05 4.20
C PRO A 46 3.30 0.35 4.06
N ILE A 47 2.44 1.32 3.79
CA ILE A 47 2.80 2.74 3.73
C ILE A 47 3.18 3.21 5.14
N SER A 48 4.30 3.93 5.27
CA SER A 48 4.83 4.36 6.57
C SER A 48 4.40 5.76 7.00
N GLN A 49 3.72 6.47 6.11
CA GLN A 49 3.32 7.87 6.28
C GLN A 49 1.86 8.09 5.90
N SER A 50 1.15 8.90 6.67
CA SER A 50 -0.21 9.31 6.32
C SER A 50 -0.23 10.08 4.99
N TRP A 51 -1.35 9.99 4.30
CA TRP A 51 -1.61 10.68 3.03
C TRP A 51 -3.11 10.96 2.92
N GLU A 52 -3.46 11.98 2.15
CA GLU A 52 -4.84 12.39 1.93
C GLU A 52 -5.26 12.00 0.51
N MET A 53 -6.42 11.36 0.38
CA MET A 53 -6.97 11.05 -0.92
C MET A 53 -7.41 12.33 -1.63
N GLY A 54 -7.01 12.49 -2.88
CA GLY A 54 -7.49 13.60 -3.71
C GLY A 54 -8.94 13.41 -4.15
N ASP A 55 -9.65 14.51 -4.32
CA ASP A 55 -11.01 14.59 -4.86
C ASP A 55 -11.04 14.99 -6.35
N GLY A 56 -9.86 15.16 -6.95
CA GLY A 56 -9.69 15.60 -8.33
C GLY A 56 -10.25 14.64 -9.38
N LYS A 57 -10.82 15.22 -10.43
CA LYS A 57 -11.35 14.52 -11.60
C LYS A 57 -10.68 15.02 -12.86
N ARG A 58 -10.60 14.17 -13.88
CA ARG A 58 -10.02 14.51 -15.19
C ARG A 58 -10.65 15.74 -15.85
N ALA A 59 -11.91 16.05 -15.54
CA ALA A 59 -12.66 17.15 -16.14
C ALA A 59 -12.60 18.46 -15.34
N ASP A 60 -11.90 18.50 -14.21
CA ASP A 60 -11.86 19.69 -13.36
C ASP A 60 -11.09 20.84 -14.04
N ILE A 61 -11.77 21.99 -14.17
CA ILE A 61 -11.20 23.24 -14.71
C ILE A 61 -11.60 24.38 -13.76
N PRO A 62 -10.66 25.01 -13.03
CA PRO A 62 -9.22 24.70 -13.00
C PRO A 62 -8.89 23.32 -12.40
N GLU A 63 -7.68 22.82 -12.67
CA GLU A 63 -7.21 21.54 -12.16
C GLU A 63 -7.22 21.51 -10.62
N THR A 64 -7.76 20.43 -10.07
CA THR A 64 -7.75 20.17 -8.63
C THR A 64 -6.36 19.67 -8.22
N THR A 65 -5.68 20.40 -7.33
CA THR A 65 -4.30 20.10 -6.87
C THR A 65 -4.24 19.47 -5.48
N THR A 66 -5.39 19.17 -4.88
CA THR A 66 -5.55 18.59 -3.54
C THR A 66 -5.31 17.08 -3.55
N GLY A 67 -4.74 16.57 -2.46
CA GLY A 67 -4.51 15.14 -2.23
C GLY A 67 -3.19 14.58 -2.77
N VAL A 68 -3.00 13.30 -2.50
CA VAL A 68 -1.76 12.56 -2.76
C VAL A 68 -1.38 12.57 -4.24
N SER A 69 -0.10 12.73 -4.50
CA SER A 69 0.51 12.63 -5.81
C SER A 69 1.80 11.82 -5.72
N TRP A 70 2.50 11.69 -6.86
CA TRP A 70 3.80 11.03 -6.88
C TRP A 70 4.78 11.64 -5.87
N THR A 71 4.79 12.96 -5.73
CA THR A 71 5.75 13.70 -4.91
C THR A 71 5.18 14.11 -3.55
N LEU A 72 3.88 14.41 -3.47
CA LEU A 72 3.23 14.98 -2.29
C LEU A 72 2.23 14.01 -1.66
N ARG A 73 2.04 14.12 -0.34
CA ARG A 73 1.15 13.25 0.45
C ARG A 73 -0.26 13.81 0.61
N ASP A 74 -0.40 15.13 0.54
CA ASP A 74 -1.60 15.92 0.86
C ASP A 74 -1.97 16.94 -0.25
N GLY A 75 -1.13 17.06 -1.27
CA GLY A 75 -1.36 17.95 -2.41
C GLY A 75 -1.07 19.42 -2.09
N VAL A 76 -1.23 20.28 -3.10
CA VAL A 76 -1.04 21.73 -2.95
C VAL A 76 -2.39 22.33 -2.56
N THR A 77 -2.47 22.94 -1.37
CA THR A 77 -3.67 23.68 -0.96
C THR A 77 -3.83 24.91 -1.84
N ILE A 78 -5.07 25.26 -2.21
CA ILE A 78 -5.46 26.37 -3.13
C ILE A 78 -4.81 27.74 -2.79
N SER A 79 -4.21 27.91 -1.60
CA SER A 79 -3.47 29.11 -1.17
C SER A 79 -1.95 29.07 -1.39
N GLY A 80 -1.41 28.19 -2.26
CA GLY A 80 0.02 28.19 -2.60
C GLY A 80 0.93 27.68 -1.48
N VAL A 81 0.38 26.93 -0.52
CA VAL A 81 1.15 26.21 0.48
C VAL A 81 1.71 24.94 -0.17
N THR A 82 3.03 24.78 -0.14
CA THR A 82 3.72 23.58 -0.61
C THR A 82 3.26 22.38 0.22
N GLY A 83 2.65 21.39 -0.44
CA GLY A 83 2.27 20.13 0.20
C GLY A 83 3.48 19.40 0.80
N SER A 84 3.19 18.45 1.69
CA SER A 84 4.16 17.60 2.34
C SER A 84 4.71 16.56 1.38
N ALA A 85 6.02 16.56 1.15
CA ALA A 85 6.66 15.52 0.36
C ALA A 85 6.68 14.16 1.10
N TRP A 86 6.84 13.08 0.35
CA TRP A 86 7.18 11.76 0.90
C TRP A 86 8.59 11.76 1.48
N ASP A 87 8.74 11.26 2.70
CA ASP A 87 10.04 10.99 3.31
C ASP A 87 10.54 9.63 2.85
N SER A 88 11.05 9.58 1.61
CA SER A 88 11.43 8.34 0.94
C SER A 88 12.69 7.67 1.50
N GLY A 89 13.33 8.24 2.54
CA GLY A 89 14.52 7.70 3.21
C GLY A 89 15.73 7.42 2.29
N SER A 90 15.63 7.75 1.01
CA SER A 90 16.55 7.34 -0.05
C SER A 90 17.03 8.57 -0.82
N ALA A 91 18.31 8.57 -1.18
CA ALA A 91 19.01 9.69 -1.83
C ALA A 91 18.48 10.04 -3.25
N GLY A 92 17.40 9.42 -3.70
CA GLY A 92 16.80 9.61 -5.04
C GLY A 92 15.76 10.73 -5.14
N GLY A 93 15.45 11.43 -4.04
CA GLY A 93 14.46 12.51 -4.00
C GLY A 93 13.03 12.05 -3.68
N PRO A 94 12.10 13.00 -3.47
CA PRO A 94 10.72 12.70 -3.10
C PRO A 94 9.97 12.02 -4.27
N GLY A 95 9.34 10.88 -4.01
CA GLY A 95 8.62 10.12 -5.04
C GLY A 95 8.16 8.73 -4.61
N GLY A 96 6.99 8.28 -5.09
CA GLY A 96 6.60 6.85 -5.08
C GLY A 96 6.07 6.26 -3.77
N ALA A 97 5.85 7.10 -2.76
CA ALA A 97 5.49 6.76 -1.38
C ALA A 97 6.65 6.32 -0.47
N ALA A 98 6.51 6.67 0.81
CA ALA A 98 7.33 6.13 1.90
C ALA A 98 6.65 4.88 2.45
N TYR A 99 7.40 3.80 2.61
CA TYR A 99 6.87 2.51 3.03
C TYR A 99 7.86 1.79 3.95
N PHE A 100 7.36 0.89 4.78
CA PHE A 100 8.22 -0.01 5.53
C PHE A 100 8.77 -1.08 4.59
N SER A 101 10.08 -1.04 4.32
CA SER A 101 10.81 -2.18 3.77
C SER A 101 11.46 -2.92 4.93
N GLY A 102 11.22 -4.23 5.04
CA GLY A 102 11.78 -5.03 6.12
C GLY A 102 13.30 -4.98 6.24
N THR A 103 13.81 -5.23 7.45
CA THR A 103 15.23 -5.59 7.65
C THR A 103 15.44 -7.09 7.43
N LEU A 104 16.69 -7.56 7.46
CA LEU A 104 17.07 -8.96 7.22
C LEU A 104 16.39 -9.99 8.17
N ALA A 105 15.76 -9.55 9.25
CA ALA A 105 15.02 -10.41 10.17
C ALA A 105 13.56 -10.59 9.73
N GLU A 106 13.13 -11.84 9.56
CA GLU A 106 11.76 -12.21 9.14
C GLU A 106 10.67 -11.57 10.02
N SER A 107 10.92 -11.40 11.32
CA SER A 107 9.98 -10.78 12.28
C SER A 107 9.72 -9.29 12.05
N THR A 108 10.53 -8.63 11.20
CA THR A 108 10.36 -7.22 10.82
C THR A 108 10.20 -7.08 9.31
N LYS A 109 10.00 -8.19 8.59
CA LYS A 109 9.81 -8.18 7.16
C LYS A 109 8.35 -7.88 6.83
N TRP A 110 8.05 -6.60 6.64
CA TRP A 110 6.74 -6.11 6.21
C TRP A 110 6.64 -6.04 4.68
N GLU A 111 6.69 -7.20 4.05
CA GLU A 111 6.60 -7.36 2.60
C GLU A 111 5.77 -8.60 2.30
N ALA A 112 4.94 -8.50 1.28
CA ALA A 112 4.28 -9.64 0.68
C ALA A 112 4.49 -9.61 -0.84
N SER A 113 4.46 -10.76 -1.49
CA SER A 113 4.73 -10.82 -2.93
C SER A 113 4.04 -12.00 -3.60
N GLN A 114 3.68 -11.84 -4.87
CA GLN A 114 3.24 -12.92 -5.75
C GLN A 114 3.95 -12.81 -7.09
N SER A 115 4.39 -13.97 -7.59
CA SER A 115 4.99 -14.09 -8.92
C SER A 115 4.00 -14.71 -9.89
N PHE A 116 3.99 -14.17 -11.10
CA PHE A 116 3.14 -14.59 -12.19
C PHE A 116 4.00 -15.19 -13.28
N LYS A 117 3.52 -16.28 -13.88
CA LYS A 117 4.22 -16.97 -14.96
C LYS A 117 3.22 -17.62 -15.90
N TYR A 118 3.29 -17.24 -17.18
CA TYR A 118 2.42 -17.80 -18.23
C TYR A 118 0.94 -17.85 -17.81
N GLN A 119 0.39 -16.68 -17.43
CA GLN A 119 -1.02 -16.37 -17.08
C GLN A 119 -1.33 -16.27 -15.57
N THR A 120 -2.54 -15.75 -15.31
CA THR A 120 -3.07 -15.05 -14.12
C THR A 120 -2.56 -13.62 -13.98
N THR A 121 -3.50 -12.69 -13.81
CA THR A 121 -3.28 -11.25 -13.61
C THR A 121 -3.84 -10.77 -12.28
N ASP A 122 -4.84 -11.50 -11.76
CA ASP A 122 -5.45 -11.21 -10.48
C ASP A 122 -4.49 -11.49 -9.34
N LEU A 123 -4.45 -10.55 -8.40
CA LEU A 123 -3.62 -10.60 -7.23
C LEU A 123 -4.38 -11.31 -6.11
N HIS A 124 -3.75 -12.33 -5.52
CA HIS A 124 -4.20 -13.00 -4.31
C HIS A 124 -2.99 -13.21 -3.41
N ILE A 125 -2.64 -12.18 -2.64
CA ILE A 125 -1.42 -12.13 -1.84
C ILE A 125 -1.75 -12.32 -0.36
N ASP A 126 -1.05 -13.24 0.30
CA ASP A 126 -1.03 -13.35 1.77
C ASP A 126 -0.31 -12.12 2.36
N VAL A 127 -1.06 -11.25 3.03
CA VAL A 127 -0.59 -10.03 3.71
C VAL A 127 -0.66 -10.16 5.23
N THR A 128 -0.69 -11.39 5.75
CA THR A 128 -0.89 -11.69 7.18
C THR A 128 0.12 -10.97 8.05
N ASN A 129 1.40 -11.01 7.69
CA ASN A 129 2.45 -10.31 8.42
C ASN A 129 2.12 -8.81 8.57
N ILE A 130 1.74 -8.13 7.49
CA ILE A 130 1.46 -6.69 7.51
C ILE A 130 0.23 -6.39 8.38
N VAL A 131 -0.83 -7.18 8.23
CA VAL A 131 -2.08 -6.97 8.98
C VAL A 131 -1.92 -7.24 10.48
N GLU A 132 -1.18 -8.29 10.86
CA GLU A 132 -0.78 -8.53 12.26
C GLU A 132 0.11 -7.41 12.81
N GLY A 133 0.97 -6.85 11.96
CA GLY A 133 1.74 -5.64 12.26
C GLY A 133 0.85 -4.44 12.61
N TRP A 134 -0.27 -4.27 11.92
CA TRP A 134 -1.27 -3.24 12.22
C TRP A 134 -2.01 -3.51 13.53
N PHE A 135 -2.46 -4.74 13.77
CA PHE A 135 -3.16 -5.10 15.01
C PHE A 135 -2.28 -5.00 16.26
N SER A 136 -1.00 -5.36 16.14
CA SER A 136 -0.04 -5.23 17.24
C SER A 136 0.42 -3.80 17.49
N GLY A 137 0.14 -2.86 16.58
CA GLY A 137 0.66 -1.49 16.62
C GLY A 137 2.14 -1.37 16.25
N SER A 138 2.77 -2.44 15.75
CA SER A 138 4.17 -2.43 15.32
C SER A 138 4.42 -1.53 14.11
N ILE A 139 3.40 -1.39 13.24
CA ILE A 139 3.38 -0.49 12.09
C ILE A 139 2.02 0.21 12.01
N SER A 140 2.01 1.44 11.49
CA SER A 140 0.78 2.19 11.29
C SER A 140 0.01 1.70 10.06
N ASN A 141 -1.33 1.71 10.13
CA ASN A 141 -2.20 1.40 9.01
C ASN A 141 -2.47 2.65 8.17
N PHE A 142 -1.61 2.91 7.19
CA PHE A 142 -1.83 3.92 6.14
C PHE A 142 -2.14 3.28 4.78
N GLY A 143 -2.42 1.98 4.77
CA GLY A 143 -2.68 1.21 3.57
C GLY A 143 -1.45 0.56 2.94
N PHE A 144 -1.65 0.04 1.74
CA PHE A 144 -0.63 -0.68 0.96
C PHE A 144 -0.08 0.14 -0.20
N LEU A 145 1.23 0.04 -0.41
CA LEU A 145 1.92 0.33 -1.66
C LEU A 145 2.04 -0.96 -2.46
N ILE A 146 1.63 -0.92 -3.73
CA ILE A 146 1.76 -2.03 -4.66
C ILE A 146 2.81 -1.66 -5.70
N LYS A 147 3.84 -2.51 -5.83
CA LYS A 147 4.98 -2.27 -6.70
C LYS A 147 5.24 -3.48 -7.58
N ARG A 148 5.27 -3.27 -8.89
CA ARG A 148 5.78 -4.30 -9.81
C ARG A 148 7.29 -4.40 -9.66
N GLY A 149 7.79 -5.63 -9.55
CA GLY A 149 9.22 -5.93 -9.56
C GLY A 149 9.86 -5.53 -10.88
N ASN A 150 11.16 -5.24 -10.82
CA ASN A 150 11.95 -5.01 -12.03
C ASN A 150 11.97 -6.31 -12.85
N THR A 151 11.63 -6.21 -14.13
CA THR A 151 11.91 -7.27 -15.11
C THR A 151 13.30 -7.02 -15.68
N ALA A 152 14.13 -8.05 -15.69
CA ALA A 152 15.39 -8.05 -16.43
C ALA A 152 15.14 -8.00 -17.94
#